data_AF-T0RCN7-F1
#
_entry.id   AF-T0RCN7-F1
#
_cell.length_a   1.000
_cell.length_b   1.000
_cell.length_c   1.000
_cell.angle_alpha   90.00
_cell.angle_beta   90.00
_cell.angle_gamma   90.00
#
_symmetry.space_group_name_H-M   'P 1'
#
loop_
_entity.id
_entity.type
_entity.pdbx_description
1 polymer ?
#
loop_
_entity_poly.entity_id
_entity_poly.type
_entity_poly.pdbx_seq_one_letter_code
_entity_poly.pdbx_strand_id
1 'polypeptide(L)'
;MKTLFVLIAFAAMTQTQAFSCKQYEAQVIGKVISKTIDENGECALRVSLWQVNEHIMCPLSKGEIESTEITGSYSCSFESGDDFSGIVVNDGKTTFLD
;
A
#
# COMPACT_ATOMS: atom_id res chain seq x y z
N MET A 1 4.17 43.07 -33.22
CA MET A 1 4.85 42.53 -32.02
C MET A 1 3.86 42.37 -30.86
N LYS A 2 2.78 41.58 -31.01
CA LYS A 2 1.77 41.39 -29.95
C LYS A 2 1.46 39.92 -29.65
N THR A 3 1.92 39.00 -30.49
CA THR A 3 1.63 37.57 -30.43
C THR A 3 2.58 36.77 -29.54
N LEU A 4 3.68 37.36 -29.06
CA LEU A 4 4.69 36.64 -28.27
C LEU A 4 4.30 36.48 -26.79
N PHE A 5 3.41 37.32 -26.27
CA PHE A 5 3.03 37.31 -24.85
C PHE A 5 2.02 36.20 -24.48
N VAL A 6 1.31 35.62 -25.45
CA VAL A 6 0.30 34.58 -25.19
C VAL A 6 0.94 33.21 -24.93
N LEU A 7 2.13 32.95 -25.50
CA LEU A 7 2.85 31.68 -25.34
C LEU A 7 3.44 31.48 -23.94
N ILE A 8 3.80 32.57 -23.24
CA ILE A 8 4.41 32.50 -21.90
C ILE A 8 3.34 32.19 -20.83
N ALA A 9 2.10 32.62 -21.04
CA ALA A 9 1.01 32.38 -20.08
C ALA A 9 0.56 30.90 -20.03
N PHE A 10 0.75 30.13 -21.11
CA PHE A 10 0.39 28.70 -21.15
C PHE A 10 1.43 27.81 -20.47
N ALA A 11 2.71 28.19 -20.48
CA ALA A 11 3.79 27.40 -19.86
C ALA A 11 3.78 27.44 -18.32
N ALA A 12 3.08 28.42 -17.72
CA ALA A 12 2.98 28.55 -16.27
C ALA A 12 1.92 27.62 -15.63
N MET A 13 1.07 26.97 -16.42
CA MET A 13 -0.02 26.10 -15.93
C MET A 13 0.38 24.63 -15.79
N THR A 14 1.57 24.22 -16.26
CA THR A 14 2.07 22.86 -16.07
C THR A 14 2.87 22.73 -14.77
N GLN A 15 2.33 23.25 -13.68
CA GLN A 15 2.73 22.76 -12.36
C GLN A 15 1.88 21.52 -12.09
N THR A 16 2.26 20.40 -12.71
CA THR A 16 1.76 19.08 -12.30
C THR A 16 2.14 18.94 -10.83
N GLN A 17 1.17 19.10 -9.94
CA GLN A 17 1.37 18.82 -8.52
C GLN A 17 1.88 17.39 -8.45
N ALA A 18 3.14 17.22 -8.06
CA ALA A 18 3.70 15.90 -7.82
C ALA A 18 2.92 15.31 -6.66
N PHE A 19 1.90 14.51 -6.96
CA PHE A 19 1.10 13.82 -5.98
C PHE A 19 2.01 12.80 -5.31
N SER A 20 2.59 13.19 -4.18
CA SER A 20 3.45 12.32 -3.39
C SER A 20 2.55 11.50 -2.49
N CYS A 21 2.36 10.23 -2.85
CA CYS A 21 1.67 9.27 -2.02
C CYS A 21 2.42 9.12 -0.69
N LYS A 22 1.69 9.34 0.40
CA LYS A 22 2.18 9.08 1.76
C LYS A 22 1.72 7.73 2.29
N GLN A 23 0.64 7.19 1.73
CA GLN A 23 0.07 5.90 2.09
C GLN A 23 -0.40 5.22 0.81
N TYR A 24 0.07 4.00 0.60
CA TYR A 24 -0.32 3.12 -0.50
C TYR A 24 -1.25 2.06 0.04
N GLU A 25 -2.33 1.77 -0.68
CA GLU A 25 -3.41 0.94 -0.14
C GLU A 25 -3.95 -0.04 -1.18
N ALA A 26 -4.39 -1.19 -0.69
CA ALA A 26 -5.18 -2.14 -1.46
C ALA A 26 -6.11 -2.95 -0.55
N GLN A 27 -7.32 -3.22 -1.03
CA GLN A 27 -8.19 -4.21 -0.41
C GLN A 27 -7.80 -5.59 -0.95
N VAL A 28 -7.61 -6.55 -0.04
CA VAL A 28 -7.08 -7.87 -0.39
C VAL A 28 -7.91 -8.99 0.20
N ILE A 29 -7.82 -10.15 -0.45
CA ILE A 29 -8.27 -11.44 0.08
C ILE A 29 -7.19 -12.48 -0.22
N GLY A 30 -6.81 -13.23 0.80
CA GLY A 30 -5.70 -14.17 0.71
C GLY A 30 -5.65 -15.16 1.87
N LYS A 31 -4.50 -15.83 1.96
CA LYS A 31 -4.18 -16.80 3.02
C LYS A 31 -2.88 -16.43 3.69
N VAL A 32 -2.82 -16.60 5.00
CA VAL A 32 -1.59 -16.47 5.78
C VAL A 32 -0.68 -17.66 5.49
N ILE A 33 0.53 -17.38 5.00
CA ILE A 33 1.55 -18.38 4.70
C ILE A 33 2.36 -18.69 5.95
N SER A 34 2.70 -17.67 6.73
CA SER A 34 3.43 -17.83 7.99
C SER A 34 3.16 -16.66 8.93
N LYS A 35 3.19 -16.95 10.23
CA LYS A 35 3.26 -15.94 11.30
C LYS A 35 4.64 -15.98 11.96
N THR A 36 5.27 -14.83 12.10
CA THR A 36 6.47 -14.63 12.91
C THR A 36 6.10 -13.80 14.14
N ILE A 37 6.78 -14.06 15.25
CA ILE A 37 6.63 -13.31 16.51
C ILE A 37 8.02 -12.84 16.89
N ASP A 38 8.18 -11.54 17.10
CA ASP A 38 9.46 -10.95 17.50
C ASP A 38 9.73 -11.11 19.00
N GLU A 39 10.88 -10.61 19.46
CA GLU A 39 11.27 -10.67 20.88
C GLU A 39 10.37 -9.85 21.81
N ASN A 40 9.61 -8.89 21.26
CA ASN A 40 8.67 -8.03 22.00
C ASN A 40 7.24 -8.59 21.99
N GLY A 41 7.00 -9.70 21.29
CA GLY A 41 5.68 -10.30 21.12
C GLY A 41 4.85 -9.67 19.99
N GLU A 42 5.45 -8.86 19.13
CA GLU A 42 4.80 -8.31 17.93
C GLU A 42 4.70 -9.38 16.84
N CYS A 43 3.53 -9.51 16.23
CA CYS A 43 3.29 -10.49 15.18
C CYS A 43 3.39 -9.86 13.79
N ALA A 44 4.08 -10.55 12.90
CA ALA A 44 4.13 -10.21 11.49
C ALA A 44 3.65 -11.40 10.64
N LEU A 45 2.91 -11.10 9.58
CA LEU A 45 2.30 -12.09 8.71
C LEU A 45 2.94 -12.03 7.32
N ARG A 46 3.29 -13.20 6.77
CA ARG A 46 3.49 -13.35 5.33
C ARG A 46 2.25 -13.95 4.72
N VAL A 47 1.82 -13.41 3.60
CA VAL A 47 0.54 -13.75 2.99
C VAL A 47 0.70 -14.11 1.52
N SER A 48 -0.25 -14.87 0.99
CA SER A 48 -0.45 -15.04 -0.44
C SER A 48 -1.85 -14.60 -0.80
N LEU A 49 -1.95 -13.78 -1.85
CA LEU A 49 -3.17 -13.10 -2.25
C LEU A 49 -3.72 -13.75 -3.51
N TRP A 50 -5.03 -14.00 -3.55
CA TRP A 50 -5.70 -14.36 -4.81
C TRP A 50 -6.53 -13.20 -5.39
N GLN A 51 -6.94 -12.25 -4.55
CA GLN A 51 -7.65 -11.06 -4.98
C GLN A 51 -7.01 -9.81 -4.40
N VAL A 52 -6.78 -8.81 -5.25
CA VAL A 52 -6.22 -7.49 -4.90
C VAL A 52 -6.97 -6.42 -5.66
N ASN A 53 -7.54 -5.47 -4.93
CA ASN A 53 -8.18 -4.27 -5.44
C ASN A 53 -7.32 -3.07 -5.02
N GLU A 54 -6.45 -2.61 -5.91
CA GLU A 54 -5.53 -1.50 -5.65
C GLU A 54 -6.28 -0.16 -5.53
N HIS A 55 -5.84 0.71 -4.61
CA HIS A 55 -6.41 2.06 -4.51
C HIS A 55 -6.05 2.92 -5.73
N ILE A 56 -7.01 3.69 -6.23
CA ILE A 56 -6.87 4.40 -7.51
C ILE A 56 -5.81 5.51 -7.51
N MET A 57 -5.56 6.15 -6.36
CA MET A 57 -4.61 7.26 -6.25
C MET A 57 -3.22 6.82 -5.80
N CYS A 58 -3.15 5.83 -4.90
CA CYS A 58 -1.92 5.34 -4.30
C CYS A 58 -1.99 3.81 -4.23
N PRO A 59 -1.76 3.12 -5.36
CA PRO A 59 -1.93 1.68 -5.44
C PRO A 59 -0.82 0.97 -4.66
N LEU A 60 -1.21 0.00 -3.83
CA LEU A 60 -0.28 -0.97 -3.27
C LEU A 60 -0.43 -2.29 -4.03
N SER A 61 0.58 -2.67 -4.81
CA SER A 61 0.46 -3.81 -5.70
C SER A 61 0.54 -5.15 -4.97
N LYS A 62 -0.02 -6.20 -5.58
CA LYS A 62 0.07 -7.57 -5.06
C LYS A 62 1.51 -7.99 -4.70
N GLY A 63 2.46 -7.70 -5.59
CA GLY A 63 3.86 -8.09 -5.39
C GLY A 63 4.50 -7.38 -4.19
N GLU A 64 4.16 -6.12 -3.97
CA GLU A 64 4.64 -5.36 -2.80
C GLU A 64 4.10 -5.97 -1.50
N ILE A 65 2.83 -6.37 -1.47
CA ILE A 65 2.22 -6.99 -0.28
C ILE A 65 2.80 -8.39 -0.03
N GLU A 66 2.92 -9.24 -1.03
CA GLU A 66 3.43 -10.62 -0.86
C GLU A 66 4.95 -10.67 -0.56
N SER A 67 5.70 -9.60 -0.92
CA SER A 67 7.14 -9.50 -0.64
C SER A 67 7.46 -8.90 0.73
N THR A 68 6.48 -8.32 1.41
CA THR A 68 6.65 -7.69 2.72
C THR A 68 5.96 -8.49 3.83
N GLU A 69 6.33 -8.20 5.08
CA GLU A 69 5.59 -8.71 6.24
C GLU A 69 4.55 -7.67 6.66
N ILE A 70 3.36 -8.16 7.00
CA ILE A 70 2.23 -7.33 7.41
C ILE A 70 2.11 -7.38 8.93
N THR A 71 2.26 -6.24 9.57
CA THR A 71 2.12 -6.08 11.03
C THR A 71 0.77 -5.46 11.39
N GLY A 72 0.44 -5.39 12.68
CA GLY A 72 -0.79 -4.76 13.13
C GLY A 72 -1.38 -5.42 14.37
N SER A 73 -2.31 -4.73 15.00
CA SER A 73 -2.94 -5.20 16.25
C SER A 73 -3.70 -6.52 16.09
N TYR A 74 -4.16 -6.83 14.87
CA TYR A 74 -4.87 -8.06 14.56
C TYR A 74 -3.97 -9.17 14.01
N SER A 75 -2.69 -8.89 13.71
CA SER A 75 -1.78 -9.88 13.11
C SER A 75 -1.58 -11.10 14.01
N CYS A 76 -1.60 -10.92 15.32
CA CYS A 76 -1.47 -12.04 16.26
C CYS A 76 -2.69 -12.97 16.32
N SER A 77 -3.86 -12.51 15.84
CA SER A 77 -5.10 -13.28 15.84
C SER A 77 -5.19 -14.31 14.72
N PHE A 78 -4.27 -14.25 13.74
CA PHE A 78 -4.22 -15.20 12.63
C PHE A 78 -3.19 -16.31 12.87
N GLU A 79 -3.43 -17.46 12.29
CA GLU A 79 -2.50 -18.59 12.21
C GLU A 79 -2.11 -18.90 10.76
N SER A 80 -1.00 -19.64 10.62
CA SER A 80 -0.56 -20.10 9.29
C SER A 80 -1.63 -21.02 8.68
N GLY A 81 -2.07 -20.71 7.47
CA GLY A 81 -3.12 -21.42 6.77
C GLY A 81 -4.49 -20.73 6.82
N ASP A 82 -4.68 -19.75 7.70
CA ASP A 82 -5.94 -19.01 7.82
C ASP A 82 -6.20 -18.15 6.59
N ASP A 83 -7.46 -18.04 6.22
CA ASP A 83 -7.91 -17.07 5.23
C ASP A 83 -8.06 -15.70 5.91
N PHE A 84 -7.68 -14.65 5.20
CA PHE A 84 -7.84 -13.28 5.67
C PHE A 84 -8.34 -12.36 4.55
N SER A 85 -8.98 -11.27 4.96
CA SER A 85 -9.42 -10.19 4.08
C SER A 85 -9.36 -8.88 4.83
N GLY A 86 -8.97 -7.81 4.16
CA GLY A 86 -8.88 -6.49 4.78
C GLY A 86 -8.29 -5.45 3.84
N ILE A 87 -8.00 -4.27 4.39
CA ILE A 87 -7.25 -3.23 3.70
C ILE A 87 -5.81 -3.31 4.19
N VAL A 88 -4.87 -3.46 3.26
CA VAL A 88 -3.45 -3.39 3.56
C VAL A 88 -2.95 -2.00 3.20
N VAL A 89 -2.29 -1.36 4.14
CA VAL A 89 -1.74 0.00 4.03
C VAL A 89 -0.23 -0.06 4.18
N ASN A 90 0.49 0.65 3.31
CA ASN A 90 1.92 0.89 3.42
C ASN A 90 2.19 2.40 3.48
N ASP A 91 2.75 2.88 4.60
CA ASP A 91 3.03 4.31 4.84
C ASP A 91 4.44 4.76 4.41
N GLY A 92 5.15 3.92 3.65
CA GLY A 92 6.55 4.08 3.27
C GLY A 92 7.55 3.55 4.30
N LYS A 93 7.10 3.06 5.47
CA LYS A 93 7.94 2.43 6.49
C LYS A 93 7.43 1.06 6.90
N THR A 94 6.13 0.94 7.14
CA THR A 94 5.49 -0.25 7.66
C THR A 94 4.31 -0.63 6.77
N THR A 95 4.10 -1.94 6.60
CA THR A 95 2.91 -2.49 5.95
C THR A 95 2.02 -3.10 7.02
N PHE A 96 0.76 -2.68 7.11
CA PHE A 96 -0.16 -3.13 8.15
C PHE A 96 -1.58 -3.36 7.65
N LEU A 97 -2.37 -4.10 8.43
CA LEU A 97 -3.82 -4.26 8.23
C LEU A 97 -4.57 -3.16 8.96
N ASP A 98 -5.42 -2.43 8.23
CA ASP A 98 -6.39 -1.45 8.75
C ASP A 98 -7.78 -2.08 8.94
#